data_AF-A0AA39NWP5-F1
#
_entry.id   AF-A0AA39NWP5-F1
#
_cell.length_a   1.000
_cell.length_b   1.000
_cell.length_c   1.000
_cell.angle_alpha   90.00
_cell.angle_beta   90.00
_cell.angle_gamma   90.00
#
_symmetry.space_group_name_H-M   'P 1'
#
loop_
_entity.id
_entity.type
_entity.pdbx_description
1 polymer ?
#
loop_
_entity_poly.entity_id
_entity_poly.type
_entity_poly.pdbx_seq_one_letter_code
_entity_poly.pdbx_strand_id
1 'polypeptide(L)'
;MTSTTTAIFDAFRQDLDEHNDRRERLIKVAASSTCSGLSAILREHLCYFPLTISDYMLGLSDLTGELMRYSISGLTKRGGRLQAMDTLGFVRNCKADFEGFTPHVRFLSKKQRVTAQSLQKIEDAVYAIVVRSSEYDLPPEMLDDIVSQTFSNSASDRRGHKRRYADSEDEYDDEAM
;
A
#
# COMPACT_ATOMS: atom_id res chain seq x y z
N MET A 1 11.42 -4.14 -19.56
CA MET A 1 10.32 -3.17 -19.41
C MET A 1 10.11 -3.01 -17.91
N THR A 2 10.60 -1.92 -17.33
CA THR A 2 10.38 -1.61 -15.89
C THR A 2 8.91 -1.25 -15.72
N SER A 3 8.21 -1.94 -14.83
CA SER A 3 6.80 -1.66 -14.55
C SER A 3 6.64 -0.21 -14.09
N THR A 4 5.59 0.48 -14.50
CA THR A 4 5.28 1.87 -14.13
C THR A 4 5.38 2.10 -12.62
N THR A 5 5.05 1.09 -11.84
CA THR A 5 5.15 1.08 -10.37
C THR A 5 6.61 1.19 -9.91
N THR A 6 7.53 0.43 -10.52
CA THR A 6 8.96 0.47 -10.18
C THR A 6 9.55 1.85 -10.46
N ALA A 7 9.18 2.47 -11.59
CA ALA A 7 9.64 3.82 -11.94
C ALA A 7 9.14 4.88 -10.94
N ILE A 8 7.89 4.78 -10.48
CA ILE A 8 7.35 5.69 -9.47
C ILE A 8 8.07 5.53 -8.13
N PHE A 9 8.36 4.29 -7.71
CA PHE A 9 9.11 4.04 -6.48
C PHE A 9 10.58 4.44 -6.57
N ASP A 10 11.22 4.25 -7.73
CA ASP A 10 12.59 4.71 -7.95
C ASP A 10 12.68 6.23 -7.90
N ALA A 11 11.71 6.95 -8.48
CA ALA A 11 11.63 8.40 -8.37
C ALA A 11 11.45 8.85 -6.91
N PHE A 12 10.52 8.24 -6.17
CA PHE A 12 10.32 8.53 -4.74
C PHE A 12 11.56 8.21 -3.89
N ARG A 13 12.24 7.10 -4.19
CA ARG A 13 13.49 6.72 -3.51
C ARG A 13 14.58 7.74 -3.78
N GLN A 14 14.72 8.16 -5.03
CA GLN A 14 15.71 9.16 -5.44
C GLN A 14 15.44 10.52 -4.78
N ASP A 15 14.17 10.95 -4.71
CA ASP A 15 13.78 12.18 -4.00
C ASP A 15 14.10 12.11 -2.49
N LEU A 16 13.83 10.96 -1.85
CA LEU A 16 14.13 10.76 -0.43
C LEU A 16 15.63 10.72 -0.16
N ASP A 17 16.39 10.01 -0.99
CA ASP A 17 17.85 9.91 -0.90
C ASP A 17 18.49 11.29 -1.12
N GLU A 18 18.04 12.03 -2.13
CA GLU A 18 18.57 13.36 -2.43
C GLU A 18 18.24 14.39 -1.33
N HIS A 19 17.04 14.29 -0.74
CA HIS A 19 16.68 15.08 0.44
C HIS A 19 17.58 14.72 1.65
N ASN A 20 17.91 13.44 1.83
CA ASN A 20 18.77 13.00 2.94
C ASN A 20 20.24 13.41 2.74
N ASP A 21 20.76 13.30 1.52
CA ASP A 21 22.12 13.73 1.15
C ASP A 21 22.29 15.24 1.28
N ARG A 22 21.30 16.02 0.84
CA ARG A 22 21.29 17.49 0.99
C ARG A 22 21.33 17.87 2.48
N ARG A 23 20.62 17.11 3.33
CA ARG A 23 20.62 17.30 4.79
C ARG A 23 21.96 16.93 5.44
N GLU A 24 22.58 15.83 5.05
CA GLU A 24 23.93 15.48 5.54
C GLU A 24 24.95 16.56 5.21
N ARG A 25 24.89 17.13 4.00
CA ARG A 25 25.79 18.23 3.60
C ARG A 25 25.55 19.47 4.45
N LEU A 26 24.29 19.84 4.69
CA LEU A 26 23.95 21.00 5.53
C LEU A 26 24.38 20.80 6.99
N ILE A 27 24.23 19.59 7.55
CA ILE A 27 24.70 19.25 8.90
C ILE A 27 26.23 19.30 8.98
N LYS A 28 26.93 18.72 7.99
CA LYS A 28 28.39 18.76 7.92
C LYS A 28 28.92 20.19 7.82
N VAL A 29 28.27 21.03 7.01
CA VAL A 29 28.61 22.45 6.88
C VAL A 29 28.35 23.20 8.19
N ALA A 30 27.16 23.03 8.80
CA ALA A 30 26.79 23.68 10.07
C ALA A 30 27.64 23.22 11.26
N ALA A 31 28.15 21.98 11.25
CA ALA A 31 29.08 21.47 12.24
C ALA A 31 30.53 21.97 12.02
N SER A 32 30.90 22.30 10.78
CA SER A 32 32.26 22.79 10.43
C SER A 32 32.45 24.30 10.66
N SER A 33 31.37 25.09 10.61
CA SER A 33 31.40 26.54 10.85
C SER A 33 31.14 26.87 12.32
N THR A 34 32.23 26.99 13.08
CA THR A 34 32.42 27.77 14.32
C THR A 34 31.18 28.47 14.89
N CYS A 35 30.55 27.90 15.93
CA CYS A 35 30.17 28.58 17.18
C CYS A 35 29.39 27.59 18.05
N SER A 36 29.98 27.12 19.15
CA SER A 36 29.37 26.16 20.07
C SER A 36 27.99 26.62 20.61
N GLY A 37 27.69 27.93 20.58
CA GLY A 37 26.44 28.52 21.06
C GLY A 37 25.29 28.64 20.04
N LEU A 38 25.56 28.89 18.75
CA LEU A 38 24.48 28.99 17.72
C LEU A 38 23.97 27.61 17.27
N SER A 39 24.78 26.57 17.43
CA SER A 39 24.43 25.20 17.02
C SER A 39 23.26 24.60 17.82
N ALA A 40 23.03 25.06 19.06
CA ALA A 40 21.94 24.60 19.91
C ALA A 40 20.58 25.21 19.52
N ILE A 41 20.55 26.50 19.18
CA ILE A 41 19.33 27.24 18.83
C ILE A 41 18.80 26.85 17.44
N LEU A 42 19.70 26.65 16.46
CA LEU A 42 19.34 26.11 15.14
C LEU A 42 18.94 24.63 15.20
N ARG A 43 19.39 23.88 16.23
CA ARG A 43 18.96 22.50 16.48
C ARG A 43 17.53 22.38 17.00
N GLU A 44 17.05 23.35 17.78
CA GLU A 44 15.68 23.34 18.32
C GLU A 44 14.62 23.70 17.27
N HIS A 45 14.94 24.57 16.30
CA HIS A 45 13.97 25.02 15.29
C HIS A 45 13.95 24.22 13.98
N LEU A 46 14.94 23.36 13.75
CA LEU A 46 14.84 22.33 12.75
C LEU A 46 14.17 21.15 13.45
N CYS A 47 12.87 20.95 13.25
CA CYS A 47 12.16 19.76 13.72
C CYS A 47 12.77 18.51 13.07
N TYR A 48 13.85 18.03 13.66
CA TYR A 48 14.56 16.84 13.26
C TYR A 48 13.72 15.64 13.67
N PHE A 49 13.11 14.96 12.71
CA PHE A 49 12.71 13.57 12.91
C PHE A 49 13.92 12.70 12.51
N PRO A 50 14.73 12.20 13.46
CA PRO A 50 15.75 11.21 13.16
C PRO A 50 15.03 9.92 12.72
N LEU A 51 14.95 9.71 11.41
CA LEU A 51 14.35 8.49 10.85
C LEU A 51 15.35 7.34 11.04
N THR A 52 15.12 6.49 12.03
CA THR A 52 15.98 5.32 12.24
C THR A 52 15.76 4.30 11.12
N ILE A 53 16.77 3.46 10.87
CA ILE A 53 16.65 2.36 9.87
C ILE A 53 15.45 1.48 10.20
N SER A 54 15.19 1.24 11.48
CA SER A 54 14.02 0.49 11.95
C SER A 54 12.70 1.15 11.56
N ASP A 55 12.58 2.48 11.72
CA ASP A 55 11.37 3.22 11.36
C ASP A 55 11.16 3.26 9.84
N TYR A 56 12.23 3.40 9.07
CA TYR A 56 12.18 3.31 7.61
C TYR A 56 11.70 1.92 7.14
N MET A 57 12.27 0.85 7.70
CA MET A 57 11.85 -0.53 7.40
C MET A 57 10.40 -0.80 7.83
N LEU A 58 9.96 -0.22 8.95
CA LEU A 58 8.59 -0.35 9.41
C LEU A 58 7.59 0.37 8.49
N GLY A 59 7.96 1.57 8.01
CA GLY A 59 7.19 2.32 7.01
C GLY A 59 7.11 1.59 5.67
N LEU A 60 8.22 1.01 5.21
CA LEU A 60 8.24 0.19 3.99
C LEU A 60 7.39 -1.08 4.14
N SER A 61 7.32 -1.65 5.35
CA SER A 61 6.41 -2.75 5.63
C SER A 61 4.94 -2.32 5.57
N ASP A 62 4.59 -1.13 6.06
CA ASP A 62 3.22 -0.59 5.94
C ASP A 62 2.81 -0.27 4.50
N LEU A 63 3.76 0.16 3.67
CA LEU A 63 3.54 0.33 2.23
C LEU A 63 3.00 -0.95 1.57
N THR A 64 3.43 -2.14 2.01
CA THR A 64 2.93 -3.41 1.43
C THR A 64 1.41 -3.57 1.56
N GLY A 65 0.81 -3.01 2.62
CA GLY A 65 -0.64 -2.97 2.80
C GLY A 65 -1.33 -2.01 1.83
N GLU A 66 -0.73 -0.86 1.55
CA GLU A 66 -1.26 0.08 0.55
C GLU A 66 -1.11 -0.45 -0.87
N LEU A 67 -0.03 -1.17 -1.18
CA LEU A 67 0.15 -1.88 -2.45
C LEU A 67 -0.88 -2.99 -2.65
N MET A 68 -1.29 -3.67 -1.59
CA MET A 68 -2.41 -4.60 -1.64
C MET A 68 -3.71 -3.87 -1.99
N ARG A 69 -4.04 -2.77 -1.31
CA ARG A 69 -5.25 -1.98 -1.62
C ARG A 69 -5.23 -1.48 -3.06
N TYR A 70 -4.08 -0.99 -3.53
CA TYR A 70 -3.86 -0.55 -4.91
C TYR A 70 -4.09 -1.69 -5.91
N SER A 71 -3.49 -2.86 -5.67
CA SER A 71 -3.62 -4.03 -6.55
C SER A 71 -5.06 -4.51 -6.65
N ILE A 72 -5.74 -4.70 -5.51
CA ILE A 72 -7.12 -5.21 -5.47
C ILE A 72 -8.10 -4.21 -6.11
N SER A 73 -7.89 -2.92 -5.87
CA SER A 73 -8.74 -1.87 -6.44
C SER A 73 -8.45 -1.58 -7.91
N GLY A 74 -7.20 -1.81 -8.34
CA GLY A 74 -6.77 -1.71 -9.73
C GLY A 74 -7.22 -2.90 -10.58
N LEU A 75 -7.40 -4.06 -9.95
CA LEU A 75 -7.77 -5.32 -10.62
C LEU A 75 -9.08 -5.25 -11.41
N THR A 76 -9.98 -4.35 -11.02
CA THR A 76 -11.28 -4.15 -11.68
C THR A 76 -11.22 -3.26 -12.92
N LYS A 77 -10.07 -2.63 -13.18
CA LYS A 77 -9.86 -1.72 -14.31
C LYS A 77 -9.24 -2.47 -15.49
N ARG A 78 -9.50 -1.99 -16.70
CA ARG A 78 -8.86 -2.50 -17.93
C ARG A 78 -7.34 -2.38 -17.82
N GLY A 79 -6.62 -3.46 -18.08
CA GLY A 79 -5.17 -3.59 -17.87
C GLY A 79 -4.71 -3.77 -16.42
N GLY A 80 -5.64 -3.82 -15.45
CA GLY A 80 -5.35 -3.94 -14.02
C GLY A 80 -4.68 -5.25 -13.64
N ARG A 81 -4.87 -6.31 -14.45
CA ARG A 81 -4.25 -7.62 -14.26
C ARG A 81 -2.72 -7.56 -14.28
N LEU A 82 -2.15 -6.86 -15.25
CA LEU A 82 -0.69 -6.73 -15.38
C LEU A 82 -0.13 -5.94 -14.20
N GLN A 83 -0.79 -4.85 -13.82
CA GLN A 83 -0.40 -4.03 -12.66
C GLN A 83 -0.45 -4.82 -11.35
N ALA A 84 -1.45 -5.69 -11.18
CA ALA A 84 -1.56 -6.56 -10.01
C ALA A 84 -0.47 -7.65 -9.99
N MET A 85 -0.10 -8.21 -11.15
CA MET A 85 1.02 -9.15 -11.26
C MET A 85 2.36 -8.50 -10.94
N ASP A 86 2.59 -7.28 -11.42
CA ASP A 86 3.80 -6.52 -11.13
C ASP A 86 3.89 -6.18 -9.64
N THR A 87 2.78 -5.72 -9.05
CA THR A 87 2.72 -5.41 -7.62
C THR A 87 2.89 -6.66 -6.76
N LEU A 88 2.34 -7.80 -7.20
CA LEU A 88 2.56 -9.10 -6.57
C LEU A 88 4.05 -9.47 -6.56
N GLY A 89 4.74 -9.34 -7.69
CA GLY A 89 6.18 -9.59 -7.79
C GLY A 89 6.98 -8.71 -6.84
N PHE A 90 6.65 -7.41 -6.78
CA PHE A 90 7.29 -6.47 -5.86
C PHE A 90 7.09 -6.86 -4.38
N VAL A 91 5.84 -7.13 -3.97
CA VAL A 91 5.53 -7.47 -2.56
C VAL A 91 6.17 -8.81 -2.16
N ARG A 92 6.31 -9.77 -3.08
CA ARG A 92 7.06 -11.02 -2.84
C ARG A 92 8.52 -10.75 -2.52
N ASN A 93 9.18 -9.88 -3.30
CA ASN A 93 10.57 -9.51 -3.06
C ASN A 93 10.73 -8.80 -1.72
N CYS A 94 9.86 -7.82 -1.43
CA CYS A 94 9.87 -7.13 -0.14
C CYS A 94 9.71 -8.09 1.04
N LYS A 95 8.81 -9.08 0.94
CA LYS A 95 8.63 -10.09 1.99
C LYS A 95 9.94 -10.88 2.22
N ALA A 96 10.59 -11.34 1.15
CA ALA A 96 11.85 -12.07 1.26
C ALA A 96 12.96 -11.22 1.90
N ASP A 97 13.09 -9.97 1.50
CA ASP A 97 14.07 -9.03 2.07
C ASP A 97 13.81 -8.79 3.55
N PHE A 98 12.55 -8.58 3.94
CA PHE A 98 12.18 -8.40 5.33
C PHE A 98 12.40 -9.64 6.20
N GLU A 99 12.21 -10.85 5.67
CA GLU A 99 12.58 -12.09 6.38
C GLU A 99 14.08 -12.10 6.70
N GLY A 100 14.94 -11.64 5.78
CA GLY A 100 16.37 -11.46 5.99
C GLY A 100 16.73 -10.40 7.05
N PHE A 101 15.98 -9.30 7.13
CA PHE A 101 16.22 -8.23 8.11
C PHE A 101 15.57 -8.45 9.48
N THR A 102 14.65 -9.41 9.59
CA THR A 102 13.91 -9.71 10.83
C THR A 102 14.80 -9.95 12.07
N PRO A 103 15.98 -10.61 11.99
CA PRO A 103 16.86 -10.77 13.15
C PRO A 103 17.46 -9.46 13.66
N HIS A 104 17.56 -8.44 12.82
CA HIS A 104 18.27 -7.18 13.08
C HIS A 104 17.31 -6.04 13.44
N VAL A 105 16.05 -6.10 12.98
CA VAL A 105 15.05 -5.04 13.17
C VAL A 105 13.96 -5.50 14.13
N ARG A 106 13.93 -4.91 15.34
CA ARG A 106 12.88 -5.16 16.34
C ARG A 106 11.51 -4.75 15.78
N PHE A 107 10.46 -5.49 16.09
CA PHE A 107 9.07 -5.30 15.62
C PHE A 107 8.77 -5.65 14.15
N LEU A 108 9.78 -5.76 13.28
CA LEU A 108 9.57 -6.16 11.87
C LEU A 108 8.96 -7.57 11.78
N SER A 109 9.34 -8.49 12.67
CA SER A 109 8.73 -9.84 12.76
C SER A 109 7.20 -9.80 12.96
N LYS A 110 6.68 -8.83 13.73
CA LYS A 110 5.23 -8.70 13.95
C LYS A 110 4.53 -8.17 12.70
N LYS A 111 5.15 -7.22 12.01
CA LYS A 111 4.64 -6.67 10.75
C LYS A 111 4.76 -7.67 9.59
N GLN A 112 5.71 -8.59 9.64
CA GLN A 112 5.85 -9.66 8.64
C GLN A 112 4.58 -10.48 8.48
N ARG A 113 3.84 -10.75 9.58
CA ARG A 113 2.56 -11.44 9.49
C ARG A 113 1.52 -10.65 8.69
N VAL A 114 1.52 -9.32 8.79
CA VAL A 114 0.63 -8.43 8.04
C VAL A 114 1.08 -8.31 6.58
N THR A 115 2.39 -8.23 6.33
CA THR A 115 2.94 -8.27 4.96
C THR A 115 2.63 -9.58 4.27
N ALA A 116 2.77 -10.72 4.96
CA ALA A 116 2.39 -12.04 4.44
C ALA A 116 0.89 -12.14 4.14
N GLN A 117 0.04 -11.63 5.03
CA GLN A 117 -1.41 -11.57 4.77
C GLN A 117 -1.74 -10.66 3.57
N SER A 118 -1.01 -9.56 3.41
CA SER A 118 -1.18 -8.64 2.29
C SER A 118 -0.79 -9.30 0.97
N LEU A 119 0.33 -10.01 0.97
CA LEU A 119 0.76 -10.83 -0.15
C LEU A 119 -0.28 -11.90 -0.52
N GLN A 120 -0.74 -12.68 0.47
CA GLN A 120 -1.72 -13.75 0.24
C GLN A 120 -3.01 -13.22 -0.42
N LYS A 121 -3.53 -12.08 0.04
CA LYS A 121 -4.74 -11.48 -0.54
C LYS A 121 -4.56 -11.08 -2.00
N ILE A 122 -3.38 -10.56 -2.36
CA ILE A 122 -3.05 -10.23 -3.76
C ILE A 122 -2.95 -11.53 -4.57
N GLU A 123 -2.27 -12.55 -4.04
CA GLU A 123 -2.12 -13.86 -4.70
C GLU A 123 -3.46 -14.54 -4.95
N ASP A 124 -4.34 -14.59 -3.96
CA ASP A 124 -5.66 -15.19 -4.08
C ASP A 124 -6.49 -14.48 -5.15
N ALA A 125 -6.45 -13.14 -5.18
CA ALA A 125 -7.19 -12.36 -6.15
C ALA A 125 -6.66 -12.56 -7.58
N VAL A 126 -5.35 -12.51 -7.77
CA VAL A 126 -4.70 -12.73 -9.07
C VAL A 126 -4.94 -14.17 -9.53
N TYR A 127 -4.75 -15.16 -8.66
CA TYR A 127 -4.99 -16.58 -8.96
C TYR A 127 -6.44 -16.82 -9.40
N ALA A 128 -7.40 -16.30 -8.64
CA ALA A 128 -8.81 -16.46 -8.93
C ALA A 128 -9.23 -15.84 -10.27
N ILE A 129 -8.52 -14.80 -10.74
CA ILE A 129 -8.72 -14.23 -12.08
C ILE A 129 -8.02 -15.06 -13.15
N VAL A 130 -6.79 -15.53 -12.90
CA VAL A 130 -6.03 -16.34 -13.84
C VAL A 130 -6.75 -17.66 -14.15
N VAL A 131 -7.21 -18.36 -13.12
CA VAL A 131 -7.97 -19.62 -13.26
C VAL A 131 -9.25 -19.40 -14.06
N ARG A 132 -10.04 -18.37 -13.69
CA ARG A 132 -11.25 -18.03 -14.46
C ARG A 132 -10.92 -17.68 -15.91
N SER A 133 -9.83 -16.97 -16.18
CA SER A 133 -9.44 -16.71 -17.57
C SER A 133 -9.05 -17.96 -18.35
N SER A 134 -8.41 -18.94 -17.71
CA SER A 134 -8.05 -20.20 -18.37
C SER A 134 -9.24 -21.13 -18.61
N GLU A 135 -10.32 -21.01 -17.84
CA GLU A 135 -11.53 -21.83 -18.04
C GLU A 135 -12.34 -21.42 -19.27
N TYR A 136 -12.29 -20.15 -19.66
CA TYR A 136 -13.14 -19.60 -20.73
C TYR A 136 -12.40 -19.33 -22.06
N ASP A 137 -11.08 -19.56 -22.14
CA ASP A 137 -10.24 -19.24 -23.33
C ASP A 137 -10.51 -17.84 -23.92
N LEU A 138 -10.83 -16.88 -23.04
CA LEU A 138 -11.24 -15.54 -23.46
C LEU A 138 -10.01 -14.68 -23.75
N PRO A 139 -10.03 -13.88 -24.83
CA PRO A 139 -8.98 -12.90 -25.08
C PRO A 139 -8.88 -11.91 -23.90
N PRO A 140 -7.67 -11.45 -23.54
CA PRO A 140 -7.41 -10.59 -22.37
C PRO A 140 -8.30 -9.34 -22.29
N GLU A 141 -8.67 -8.78 -23.44
CA GLU A 141 -9.53 -7.59 -23.51
C GLU A 141 -10.97 -7.86 -23.03
N MET A 142 -11.55 -9.00 -23.40
CA MET A 142 -12.92 -9.35 -22.97
C MET A 142 -12.98 -9.73 -21.48
N LEU A 143 -11.87 -10.23 -20.95
CA LEU A 143 -11.75 -10.58 -19.52
C LEU A 143 -11.78 -9.34 -18.64
N ASP A 144 -11.13 -8.26 -19.05
CA ASP A 144 -11.15 -6.99 -18.34
C ASP A 144 -12.59 -6.42 -18.26
N ASP A 145 -13.37 -6.56 -19.32
CA ASP A 145 -14.78 -6.14 -19.36
C ASP A 145 -15.66 -7.00 -18.44
N ILE A 146 -15.46 -8.32 -18.39
CA ILE A 146 -16.19 -9.24 -17.52
C ILE A 146 -15.87 -9.00 -16.04
N VAL A 147 -14.59 -8.79 -15.72
CA VAL A 147 -14.15 -8.47 -14.37
C VAL A 147 -14.77 -7.13 -13.94
N SER A 148 -14.72 -6.10 -14.78
CA SER A 148 -15.37 -4.81 -14.53
C SER A 148 -16.88 -4.96 -14.27
N GLN A 149 -17.60 -5.76 -15.06
CA GLN A 149 -19.03 -6.00 -14.88
C GLN A 149 -19.36 -6.77 -13.58
N THR A 150 -18.59 -7.82 -13.27
CA THR A 150 -18.82 -8.67 -12.07
C THR A 150 -18.67 -7.87 -10.78
N PHE A 151 -17.65 -7.02 -10.70
CA PHE A 151 -17.40 -6.17 -9.53
C PHE A 151 -18.36 -4.98 -9.46
N SER A 152 -18.85 -4.47 -10.60
CA SER A 152 -19.91 -3.45 -10.64
C SER A 152 -21.24 -3.98 -10.08
N ASN A 153 -21.64 -5.19 -10.48
CA ASN A 153 -22.90 -5.81 -10.03
C ASN A 153 -22.90 -6.13 -8.52
N SER A 154 -21.75 -6.54 -7.98
CA SER A 154 -21.60 -6.78 -6.54
C SER A 154 -21.52 -5.49 -5.70
N ALA A 155 -21.17 -4.35 -6.29
CA ALA A 155 -21.23 -3.05 -5.64
C ALA A 155 -22.66 -2.45 -5.61
N SER A 156 -23.48 -2.70 -6.63
CA SER A 156 -24.90 -2.31 -6.64
C SER A 156 -25.74 -3.08 -5.63
N ASP A 157 -25.45 -4.36 -5.43
CA ASP A 157 -26.21 -5.22 -4.52
C ASP A 157 -26.07 -4.79 -3.04
N ARG A 158 -24.87 -4.35 -2.64
CA ARG A 158 -24.64 -3.77 -1.30
C ARG A 158 -25.37 -2.45 -1.05
N ARG A 159 -25.68 -1.68 -2.10
CA ARG A 159 -26.47 -0.44 -1.99
C ARG A 159 -27.98 -0.71 -1.92
N GLY A 160 -28.44 -1.80 -2.54
CA GLY A 160 -29.83 -2.25 -2.45
C GLY A 160 -30.20 -2.77 -1.06
N HIS A 161 -29.30 -3.52 -0.41
CA HIS A 161 -29.57 -4.09 0.91
C HIS A 161 -29.68 -3.01 2.01
N LYS A 162 -28.92 -1.92 1.92
CA LYS A 162 -28.97 -0.84 2.92
C LYS A 162 -30.23 0.02 2.86
N ARG A 163 -31.00 0.00 1.75
CA ARG A 163 -32.27 0.73 1.63
C ARG A 163 -33.49 -0.05 2.15
N ARG A 164 -33.42 -1.38 2.25
CA ARG A 164 -34.54 -2.20 2.70
C ARG A 164 -34.73 -2.27 4.23
N TYR A 165 -33.76 -1.81 5.02
CA TYR A 165 -33.85 -1.78 6.49
C TYR A 165 -34.19 -0.40 7.07
N ALA A 166 -34.34 0.63 6.23
CA ALA A 166 -34.65 1.99 6.68
C ALA A 166 -36.13 2.38 6.47
N ASP A 167 -36.96 1.43 6.02
CA ASP A 167 -38.37 1.65 5.63
C ASP A 167 -39.35 0.80 6.47
N SER A 168 -38.88 0.26 7.60
CA SER A 168 -39.64 -0.70 8.40
C SER A 168 -39.65 -0.42 9.90
N GLU A 169 -39.21 0.76 10.34
CA GLU A 169 -39.35 1.21 11.72
C GLU A 169 -39.96 2.60 11.68
N ASP A 170 -41.27 2.67 11.93
CA ASP A 170 -42.01 3.76 12.61
C ASP A 170 -43.51 3.67 12.26
N GLU A 171 -44.17 2.55 12.61
CA GLU A 171 -45.62 2.45 12.68
C GLU A 171 -46.01 1.76 14.01
N TYR A 172 -46.84 2.46 14.80
CA TYR A 172 -47.44 2.12 16.12
C TYR A 172 -46.47 2.20 17.34
N ASP A 173 -46.75 2.95 18.41
CA ASP A 173 -47.99 3.07 19.17
C ASP A 173 -48.24 4.50 19.70
N ASP A 174 -49.44 5.01 19.41
CA ASP A 174 -50.13 6.04 20.20
C ASP A 174 -51.45 5.38 20.63
N GLU A 175 -51.55 4.91 21.89
CA GLU A 175 -52.80 4.60 22.62
C GLU A 175 -52.50 4.09 24.05
N ALA A 176 -52.93 4.89 25.03
CA ALA A 176 -53.43 4.56 26.37
C ALA A 176 -52.59 3.70 27.36
N MET A 177 -52.06 4.34 28.41
CA MET A 177 -52.68 4.40 29.76
C MET A 177 -51.91 5.35 30.69
#